data_AF-A9EYP0-F1
#
_entry.id   AF-A9EYP0-F1
#
_cell.length_a   1.000
_cell.length_b   1.000
_cell.length_c   1.000
_cell.angle_alpha   90.00
_cell.angle_beta   90.00
_cell.angle_gamma   90.00
#
_symmetry.space_group_name_H-M   'P 1'
#
loop_
_entity.id
_entity.type
_entity.pdbx_description
1 polymer ?
#
loop_
_entity_poly.entity_id
_entity_poly.type
_entity_poly.pdbx_seq_one_letter_code
_entity_poly.pdbx_strand_id
1 'polypeptide(L)'
;MSPGEDRAAASSAAAPPAASGSAAPAPSRDPRAIDPREPPRSSRREAALIAASVTACVALAISFAFDPGHAGAPAMLAALGAPYAVLTAITVMWLRRRGELRAALRPLSGDLARGALVAAGLYGLAMAVQLLLAPRGSPREAWVLRLYLQLGDPSADARVFVGALVFVIAALEEIVWRGLVLRALEGPLDRGAAWLLSSALFAAAHAPTLFLLGDPVAGPNPLLVAAGFGCSIVWGRVVHRTGRLAPAVFAHAFFSWAIVSFPIWRP
;
A
#
# COMPACT_ATOMS: atom_id res chain seq x y z
N MET A 1 -10.43 63.29 17.13
CA MET A 1 -11.80 63.44 16.59
C MET A 1 -11.98 62.27 15.62
N SER A 2 -12.76 61.23 15.86
CA SER A 2 -14.03 61.14 16.59
C SER A 2 -14.14 59.93 17.53
N PRO A 3 -15.06 60.00 18.50
CA PRO A 3 -15.26 59.05 19.59
C PRO A 3 -16.36 58.03 19.28
N GLY A 4 -16.52 57.01 20.12
CA GLY A 4 -17.70 56.15 20.06
C GLY A 4 -17.57 54.83 20.79
N GLU A 5 -17.36 54.89 22.10
CA GLU A 5 -17.68 53.80 23.02
C GLU A 5 -19.21 53.63 23.08
N ASP A 6 -19.73 52.48 22.66
CA ASP A 6 -21.08 52.03 22.99
C ASP A 6 -21.01 50.66 23.68
N ARG A 7 -20.85 50.71 25.01
CA ARG A 7 -21.04 49.57 25.91
C ARG A 7 -22.54 49.34 26.11
N ALA A 8 -23.12 48.46 25.30
CA ALA A 8 -24.45 47.92 25.55
C ALA A 8 -24.41 46.93 26.73
N ALA A 9 -24.94 47.36 27.87
CA ALA A 9 -25.20 46.51 29.04
C ALA A 9 -26.32 45.52 28.71
N ALA A 10 -25.96 44.28 28.41
CA ALA A 10 -26.92 43.19 28.22
C ALA A 10 -27.44 42.72 29.58
N SER A 11 -28.75 42.92 29.76
CA SER A 11 -29.57 42.48 30.89
C SER A 11 -29.39 40.99 31.19
N SER A 12 -28.81 40.69 32.36
CA SER A 12 -28.71 39.35 32.94
C SER A 12 -30.09 38.87 33.40
N ALA A 13 -30.88 38.32 32.49
CA ALA A 13 -32.10 37.59 32.83
C ALA A 13 -31.71 36.24 33.45
N ALA A 14 -32.03 36.07 34.74
CA ALA A 14 -31.81 34.83 35.48
C ALA A 14 -32.56 33.67 34.81
N ALA A 15 -31.81 32.67 34.37
CA ALA A 15 -32.35 31.45 33.80
C ALA A 15 -33.19 30.69 34.86
N PRO A 16 -34.37 30.16 34.50
CA PRO A 16 -35.20 29.40 35.41
C PRO A 16 -34.46 28.12 35.88
N PRO A 17 -34.70 27.67 37.12
CA PRO A 17 -34.07 26.47 37.66
C PRO A 17 -34.42 25.26 36.79
N ALA A 18 -33.38 24.60 36.27
CA ALA A 18 -33.52 23.41 35.46
C ALA A 18 -34.24 22.34 36.27
N ALA A 19 -35.44 21.98 35.81
CA ALA A 19 -36.21 20.88 36.37
C ALA A 19 -35.34 19.62 36.34
N SER A 20 -35.08 19.05 37.51
CA SER A 20 -34.40 17.78 37.72
C SER A 20 -35.30 16.65 37.23
N GLY A 21 -35.44 16.54 35.91
CA GLY A 21 -36.08 15.41 35.26
C GLY A 21 -35.27 14.16 35.54
N SER A 22 -35.86 13.23 36.29
CA SER A 22 -35.33 11.89 36.51
C SER A 22 -35.05 11.25 35.15
N ALA A 23 -33.79 11.27 34.72
CA ALA A 23 -33.36 10.73 33.44
C ALA A 23 -33.75 9.25 33.38
N ALA A 24 -34.62 8.91 32.43
CA ALA A 24 -34.96 7.53 32.17
C ALA A 24 -33.65 6.74 31.96
N PRO A 25 -33.49 5.56 32.59
CA PRO A 25 -32.28 4.76 32.45
C PRO A 25 -32.03 4.50 30.98
N ALA A 26 -30.88 4.96 30.48
CA ALA A 26 -30.48 4.76 29.09
C ALA A 26 -30.59 3.26 28.78
N PRO A 27 -31.24 2.86 27.67
CA PRO A 27 -31.39 1.46 27.33
C PRO A 27 -30.02 0.80 27.36
N SER A 28 -29.86 -0.24 28.19
CA SER A 28 -28.59 -0.95 28.29
C SER A 28 -28.29 -1.54 26.91
N ARG A 29 -27.35 -0.93 26.18
CA ARG A 29 -26.83 -1.50 24.95
C ARG A 29 -26.26 -2.85 25.33
N ASP A 30 -26.85 -3.92 24.82
CA ASP A 30 -26.25 -5.24 24.90
C ASP A 30 -24.86 -5.12 24.26
N PRO A 31 -23.76 -5.31 25.03
CA PRO A 31 -22.41 -5.21 24.49
C PRO A 31 -22.13 -6.25 23.40
N ARG A 32 -23.05 -7.19 23.17
CA ARG A 32 -23.02 -8.20 22.10
C ARG A 32 -23.83 -7.83 20.85
N ALA A 33 -24.60 -6.74 20.87
CA ALA A 33 -25.31 -6.28 19.69
C ALA A 33 -24.30 -5.72 18.66
N ILE A 34 -23.91 -6.56 17.71
CA ILE A 34 -23.05 -6.20 16.57
C ILE A 34 -23.80 -5.14 15.76
N ASP A 35 -23.18 -3.99 15.50
CA ASP A 35 -23.75 -3.00 14.57
C ASP A 35 -23.89 -3.68 13.20
N PRO A 36 -25.11 -3.82 12.64
CA PRO A 36 -25.32 -4.44 11.34
C PRO A 36 -24.62 -3.69 10.19
N ARG A 37 -24.09 -2.49 10.44
CA ARG A 37 -23.27 -1.72 9.50
C ARG A 37 -21.79 -2.09 9.54
N GLU A 38 -21.31 -2.77 10.59
CA GLU A 38 -19.94 -3.27 10.64
C GLU A 38 -19.80 -4.49 9.72
N PRO A 39 -18.80 -4.52 8.83
CA PRO A 39 -18.60 -5.68 7.98
C PRO A 39 -18.20 -6.91 8.81
N PRO A 40 -18.54 -8.12 8.34
CA PRO A 40 -18.29 -9.36 9.09
C PRO A 40 -16.80 -9.54 9.35
N ARG A 41 -16.37 -9.87 10.57
CA ARG A 41 -14.92 -10.05 10.83
C ARG A 41 -14.44 -11.41 10.32
N SER A 42 -13.30 -11.46 9.66
CA SER A 42 -12.67 -12.73 9.28
C SER A 42 -12.20 -13.50 10.50
N SER A 43 -12.32 -14.82 10.46
CA SER A 43 -11.78 -15.67 11.52
C SER A 43 -10.25 -15.71 11.49
N ARG A 44 -9.59 -16.09 12.59
CA ARG A 44 -8.13 -16.29 12.65
C ARG A 44 -7.62 -17.24 11.56
N ARG A 45 -8.32 -18.36 11.38
CA ARG A 45 -7.97 -19.39 10.40
C ARG A 45 -8.11 -18.86 8.97
N GLU A 46 -9.22 -18.20 8.66
CA GLU A 46 -9.46 -17.60 7.34
C GLU A 46 -8.39 -16.55 7.00
N ALA A 47 -8.12 -15.64 7.94
CA ALA A 47 -7.10 -14.60 7.75
C ALA A 47 -5.70 -15.18 7.50
N ALA A 48 -5.31 -16.18 8.29
CA ALA A 48 -4.04 -16.87 8.13
C ALA A 48 -3.94 -17.60 6.78
N LEU A 49 -5.01 -18.29 6.36
CA LEU A 49 -5.05 -18.97 5.07
C LEU A 49 -4.95 -17.98 3.90
N ILE A 50 -5.69 -16.88 3.94
CA ILE A 50 -5.62 -15.82 2.91
C ILE A 50 -4.21 -15.26 2.84
N ALA A 51 -3.66 -14.83 3.98
CA ALA A 51 -2.35 -14.21 4.06
C ALA A 51 -1.23 -15.15 3.57
N ALA A 52 -1.23 -16.41 4.03
CA ALA A 52 -0.25 -17.41 3.62
C ALA A 52 -0.36 -17.75 2.13
N SER A 53 -1.59 -17.95 1.61
CA SER A 53 -1.81 -18.31 0.21
C SER A 53 -1.39 -17.20 -0.75
N VAL A 54 -1.75 -15.94 -0.44
CA VAL A 54 -1.32 -14.79 -1.24
C VAL A 54 0.19 -14.65 -1.20
N THR A 55 0.80 -14.71 -0.02
CA THR A 55 2.27 -14.60 0.13
C THR A 55 3.00 -15.68 -0.64
N ALA A 56 2.57 -16.94 -0.54
CA ALA A 56 3.18 -18.05 -1.24
C ALA A 56 3.00 -17.94 -2.77
N CYS A 57 1.79 -17.61 -3.23
CA CYS A 57 1.51 -17.42 -4.65
C CYS A 57 2.38 -16.32 -5.26
N VAL A 58 2.47 -15.16 -4.60
CA VAL A 58 3.29 -14.03 -5.04
C VAL A 58 4.77 -14.38 -4.98
N ALA A 59 5.24 -15.08 -3.94
CA ALA A 59 6.64 -15.51 -3.85
C ALA A 59 7.03 -16.44 -4.99
N LEU A 60 6.16 -17.38 -5.39
CA LEU A 60 6.39 -18.26 -6.53
C LEU A 60 6.44 -17.46 -7.84
N ALA A 61 5.50 -16.52 -8.04
CA ALA A 61 5.47 -15.65 -9.21
C ALA A 61 6.74 -14.79 -9.32
N ILE A 62 7.17 -14.19 -8.20
CA ILE A 62 8.41 -13.41 -8.11
C ILE A 62 9.63 -14.30 -8.38
N SER A 63 9.67 -15.52 -7.85
CA SER A 63 10.79 -16.44 -8.08
C SER A 63 10.95 -16.77 -9.56
N PHE A 64 9.84 -17.00 -10.26
CA PHE A 64 9.87 -17.24 -11.70
C PHE A 64 10.24 -15.97 -12.47
N ALA A 65 9.59 -14.84 -12.17
CA ALA A 65 9.76 -13.60 -12.90
C ALA A 65 11.19 -13.04 -12.79
N PHE A 66 11.79 -13.08 -11.60
CA PHE A 66 13.12 -12.55 -11.35
C PHE A 66 14.25 -13.55 -11.60
N ASP A 67 13.96 -14.73 -12.15
CA ASP A 67 15.00 -15.62 -12.66
C ASP A 67 15.81 -14.90 -13.76
N PRO A 68 17.16 -14.91 -13.72
CA PRO A 68 17.98 -14.21 -14.71
C PRO A 68 17.69 -14.60 -16.17
N GLY A 69 17.20 -15.81 -16.43
CA GLY A 69 16.83 -16.26 -17.77
C GLY A 69 15.58 -15.58 -18.34
N HIS A 70 14.78 -14.92 -17.51
CA HIS A 70 13.58 -14.18 -17.92
C HIS A 70 13.78 -12.66 -17.95
N ALA A 71 14.97 -12.16 -17.64
CA ALA A 71 15.25 -10.72 -17.60
C ALA A 71 14.91 -10.04 -18.94
N GLY A 72 14.10 -8.98 -18.88
CA GLY A 72 13.63 -8.24 -20.05
C GLY A 72 12.60 -8.97 -20.91
N ALA A 73 12.24 -10.21 -20.60
CA ALA A 73 11.28 -10.98 -21.38
C ALA A 73 9.83 -10.59 -21.04
N PRO A 74 8.90 -10.58 -22.02
CA PRO A 74 7.47 -10.38 -21.73
C PRO A 74 6.89 -11.39 -20.73
N ALA A 75 7.45 -12.60 -20.70
CA ALA A 75 7.07 -13.66 -19.76
C ALA A 75 7.28 -13.24 -18.29
N MET A 76 8.30 -12.43 -17.99
CA MET A 76 8.51 -11.88 -16.65
C MET A 76 7.31 -11.03 -16.21
N LEU A 77 6.92 -10.05 -17.02
CA LEU A 77 5.81 -9.15 -16.69
C LEU A 77 4.47 -9.89 -16.66
N ALA A 78 4.28 -10.87 -17.54
CA ALA A 78 3.10 -11.73 -17.54
C ALA A 78 3.03 -12.58 -16.26
N ALA A 79 4.15 -13.14 -15.82
CA ALA A 79 4.22 -13.94 -14.58
C ALA A 79 3.92 -13.11 -13.33
N LEU A 80 4.27 -11.83 -13.32
CA LEU A 80 3.86 -10.90 -12.25
C LEU A 80 2.39 -10.51 -12.36
N GLY A 81 1.96 -10.08 -13.55
CA GLY A 81 0.63 -9.52 -13.75
C GLY A 81 -0.52 -10.54 -13.63
N ALA A 82 -0.35 -11.75 -14.15
CA ALA A 82 -1.43 -12.74 -14.21
C ALA A 82 -1.92 -13.19 -12.81
N PRO A 83 -1.04 -13.57 -11.86
CA PRO A 83 -1.47 -13.88 -10.49
C PRO A 83 -2.19 -12.71 -9.82
N TYR A 84 -1.67 -11.48 -9.96
CA TYR A 84 -2.31 -10.31 -9.39
C TYR A 84 -3.65 -9.95 -10.03
N ALA A 85 -3.84 -10.20 -11.32
CA ALA A 85 -5.14 -10.04 -11.97
C ALA A 85 -6.19 -11.00 -11.38
N VAL A 86 -5.82 -12.28 -11.21
CA VAL A 86 -6.69 -13.29 -10.58
C VAL A 86 -7.00 -12.94 -9.12
N LEU A 87 -5.97 -12.62 -8.34
CA LEU A 87 -6.13 -12.24 -6.93
C LEU A 87 -6.92 -10.94 -6.77
N THR A 88 -6.79 -10.00 -7.69
CA THR A 88 -7.60 -8.76 -7.70
C THR A 88 -9.07 -9.08 -7.94
N ALA A 89 -9.40 -9.96 -8.88
CA ALA A 89 -10.78 -10.39 -9.11
C ALA A 89 -11.36 -11.04 -7.84
N ILE A 90 -10.59 -11.92 -7.19
CA ILE A 90 -10.97 -12.53 -5.89
C ILE A 90 -11.20 -11.44 -4.83
N THR A 91 -10.29 -10.46 -4.74
CA THR A 91 -10.39 -9.35 -3.79
C THR A 91 -11.65 -8.51 -4.00
N VAL A 92 -11.97 -8.17 -5.26
CA VAL A 92 -13.18 -7.43 -5.62
C VAL A 92 -14.43 -8.22 -5.25
N MET A 93 -14.47 -9.52 -5.54
CA MET A 93 -15.57 -10.40 -5.15
C MET A 93 -15.72 -10.50 -3.63
N TRP A 94 -14.61 -10.62 -2.91
CA TRP A 94 -14.57 -10.68 -1.45
C TRP A 94 -15.11 -9.38 -0.82
N LEU A 95 -14.62 -8.21 -1.28
CA LEU A 95 -15.11 -6.90 -0.85
C LEU A 95 -16.58 -6.68 -1.18
N ARG A 96 -17.05 -7.15 -2.34
CA ARG A 96 -18.46 -7.05 -2.75
C ARG A 96 -19.37 -7.85 -1.84
N ARG A 97 -19.01 -9.11 -1.52
CA ARG A 97 -19.78 -9.98 -0.62
C ARG A 97 -19.91 -9.39 0.79
N ARG A 98 -18.95 -8.56 1.20
CA ARG A 98 -18.92 -7.88 2.50
C ARG A 98 -19.56 -6.50 2.51
N GLY A 99 -20.05 -6.01 1.36
CA GLY A 99 -20.59 -4.66 1.23
C GLY A 99 -19.55 -3.53 1.32
N GLU A 100 -18.25 -3.86 1.27
CA GLU A 100 -17.16 -2.90 1.46
C GLU A 100 -16.62 -2.30 0.16
N LEU A 101 -16.91 -2.91 -0.99
CA LEU A 101 -16.29 -2.57 -2.28
C LEU A 101 -16.36 -1.08 -2.61
N ARG A 102 -17.55 -0.47 -2.49
CA ARG A 102 -17.76 0.94 -2.81
C ARG A 102 -17.00 1.85 -1.85
N ALA A 103 -17.01 1.55 -0.55
CA ALA A 103 -16.29 2.34 0.44
C ALA A 103 -14.77 2.25 0.25
N ALA A 104 -14.27 1.08 -0.13
CA ALA A 104 -12.84 0.83 -0.31
C ALA A 104 -12.29 1.48 -1.59
N LEU A 105 -12.98 1.37 -2.74
CA LEU A 105 -12.45 1.76 -4.05
C LEU A 105 -12.95 3.11 -4.58
N ARG A 106 -14.00 3.70 -4.01
CA ARG A 106 -14.51 4.99 -4.52
C ARG A 106 -13.48 6.10 -4.29
N PRO A 107 -12.92 6.72 -5.34
CA PRO A 107 -12.05 7.86 -5.17
C PRO A 107 -12.85 9.05 -4.65
N LEU A 108 -12.26 9.81 -3.72
CA LEU A 108 -12.78 11.13 -3.33
C LEU A 108 -11.82 12.24 -3.78
N SER A 109 -12.31 13.48 -3.73
CA SER A 109 -11.50 14.66 -4.03
C SER A 109 -10.21 14.67 -3.20
N GLY A 110 -9.10 14.91 -3.88
CA GLY A 110 -7.77 14.97 -3.29
C GLY A 110 -7.06 13.62 -3.08
N ASP A 111 -7.69 12.47 -3.36
CA ASP A 111 -7.00 11.17 -3.19
C ASP A 111 -5.82 11.01 -4.14
N LEU A 112 -5.98 11.40 -5.41
CA LEU A 112 -4.89 11.34 -6.39
C LEU A 112 -3.77 12.32 -6.02
N ALA A 113 -4.11 13.52 -5.55
CA ALA A 113 -3.11 14.49 -5.09
C ALA A 113 -2.32 13.97 -3.88
N ARG A 114 -2.99 13.37 -2.89
CA ARG A 114 -2.32 12.71 -1.76
C ARG A 114 -1.44 11.56 -2.23
N GLY A 115 -1.95 10.73 -3.14
CA GLY A 115 -1.19 9.61 -3.69
C GLY A 115 0.07 10.07 -4.44
N ALA A 116 -0.04 11.12 -5.26
CA ALA A 116 1.08 11.75 -5.95
C ALA A 116 2.14 12.29 -4.98
N LEU A 117 1.72 12.98 -3.91
CA LEU A 117 2.64 13.50 -2.88
C LEU A 117 3.36 12.36 -2.15
N VAL A 118 2.65 11.29 -1.80
CA VAL A 118 3.25 10.10 -1.18
C VAL A 118 4.24 9.43 -2.13
N ALA A 119 3.89 9.25 -3.40
CA ALA A 119 4.76 8.68 -4.41
C ALA A 119 6.03 9.53 -4.62
N ALA A 120 5.89 10.85 -4.72
CA ALA A 120 7.03 11.77 -4.87
C ALA A 120 7.96 11.72 -3.65
N GLY A 121 7.40 11.68 -2.44
CA GLY A 121 8.18 11.53 -1.21
C GLY A 121 8.95 10.20 -1.15
N LEU A 122 8.30 9.09 -1.52
CA LEU A 122 8.94 7.78 -1.59
C LEU A 122 10.01 7.72 -2.69
N TYR A 123 9.77 8.34 -3.84
CA TYR A 123 10.76 8.43 -4.92
C TYR A 123 12.00 9.22 -4.46
N GLY A 124 11.82 10.38 -3.83
CA GLY A 124 12.93 11.15 -3.27
C GLY A 124 13.71 10.38 -2.19
N LEU A 125 13.02 9.62 -1.34
CA LEU A 125 13.67 8.75 -0.36
C LEU A 125 14.45 7.60 -1.03
N ALA A 126 13.87 6.96 -2.06
CA ALA A 126 14.56 5.91 -2.82
C ALA A 126 15.83 6.45 -3.48
N MET A 127 15.80 7.67 -4.03
CA MET A 127 16.98 8.36 -4.55
C MET A 127 18.05 8.56 -3.47
N ALA A 128 17.66 9.11 -2.32
CA ALA A 128 18.60 9.34 -1.22
C ALA A 128 19.23 8.03 -0.71
N VAL A 129 18.42 6.98 -0.57
CA VAL A 129 18.90 5.64 -0.15
C VAL A 129 19.86 5.06 -1.19
N GLN A 130 19.57 5.17 -2.49
CA GLN A 130 20.50 4.73 -3.53
C GLN A 130 21.85 5.45 -3.41
N LEU A 131 21.83 6.79 -3.31
CA LEU A 131 23.06 7.59 -3.23
C LEU A 131 23.93 7.20 -2.04
N LEU A 132 23.32 6.78 -0.93
CA LEU A 132 24.02 6.38 0.30
C LEU A 132 24.46 4.92 0.29
N LEU A 133 23.61 3.99 -0.20
CA LEU A 133 23.88 2.55 -0.10
C LEU A 133 24.63 1.98 -1.30
N ALA A 134 24.41 2.54 -2.49
CA ALA A 134 24.99 2.07 -3.75
C ALA A 134 25.63 3.23 -4.53
N PRO A 135 26.61 3.94 -3.96
CA PRO A 135 27.32 5.01 -4.66
C PRO A 135 28.04 4.44 -5.90
N ARG A 136 28.18 5.27 -6.92
CA ARG A 136 28.87 4.90 -8.18
C ARG A 136 30.29 4.41 -7.92
N GLY A 137 30.67 3.33 -8.60
CA GLY A 137 31.95 2.65 -8.45
C GLY A 137 32.04 1.71 -7.24
N SER A 138 31.01 1.63 -6.38
CA SER A 138 30.98 0.65 -5.31
C SER A 138 30.46 -0.71 -5.81
N PRO A 139 30.83 -1.83 -5.17
CA PRO A 139 30.26 -3.15 -5.52
C PRO A 139 28.73 -3.17 -5.46
N ARG A 140 28.14 -2.40 -4.54
CA ARG A 140 26.68 -2.35 -4.33
C ARG A 140 25.92 -1.65 -5.46
N GLU A 141 26.61 -0.93 -6.34
CA GLU A 141 26.01 -0.43 -7.59
C GLU A 141 25.40 -1.57 -8.42
N ALA A 142 26.01 -2.77 -8.37
CA ALA A 142 25.51 -3.96 -9.05
C ALA A 142 24.09 -4.36 -8.58
N TRP A 143 23.73 -4.07 -7.32
CA TRP A 143 22.38 -4.35 -6.81
C TRP A 143 21.32 -3.52 -7.56
N VAL A 144 21.60 -2.25 -7.83
CA VAL A 144 20.70 -1.36 -8.56
C VAL A 144 20.68 -1.71 -10.04
N LEU A 145 21.85 -2.00 -10.62
CA LEU A 145 21.97 -2.40 -12.02
C LEU A 145 21.15 -3.67 -12.32
N ARG A 146 21.28 -4.72 -11.49
CA ARG A 146 20.54 -5.98 -11.67
C ARG A 146 19.03 -5.80 -11.61
N LEU A 147 18.53 -4.84 -10.83
CA LEU A 147 17.12 -4.49 -10.83
C LEU A 147 16.66 -3.89 -12.16
N TYR A 148 17.43 -2.95 -12.71
CA TYR A 148 17.10 -2.33 -13.98
C TYR A 148 17.23 -3.31 -15.16
N LEU A 149 18.23 -4.20 -15.13
CA LEU A 149 18.39 -5.22 -16.16
C LEU A 149 17.21 -6.17 -16.25
N GLN A 150 16.51 -6.45 -15.14
CA GLN A 150 15.29 -7.25 -15.16
C GLN A 150 14.19 -6.62 -16.01
N LEU A 151 14.12 -5.28 -16.05
CA LEU A 151 13.12 -4.55 -16.83
C LEU A 151 13.45 -4.50 -18.33
N GLY A 152 14.62 -4.99 -18.75
CA GLY A 152 15.10 -4.95 -20.13
C GLY A 152 15.96 -3.72 -20.44
N ASP A 153 16.15 -3.47 -21.73
CA ASP A 153 16.98 -2.35 -22.20
C ASP A 153 16.36 -0.99 -21.81
N PRO A 154 17.04 -0.17 -20.97
CA PRO A 154 16.54 1.14 -20.57
C PRO A 154 16.47 2.14 -21.73
N SER A 155 17.12 1.90 -22.85
CA SER A 155 17.11 2.78 -24.02
C SER A 155 16.05 2.41 -25.07
N ALA A 156 15.36 1.27 -24.91
CA ALA A 156 14.38 0.83 -25.89
C ALA A 156 13.14 1.73 -25.95
N ASP A 157 12.64 2.00 -27.17
CA ASP A 157 11.39 2.74 -27.41
C ASP A 157 10.19 2.12 -26.69
N ALA A 158 10.22 0.80 -26.47
CA ALA A 158 9.17 0.06 -25.78
C ALA A 158 9.08 0.35 -24.27
N ARG A 159 10.02 1.11 -23.69
CA ARG A 159 10.10 1.38 -22.24
C ARG A 159 8.85 2.07 -21.68
N VAL A 160 8.19 2.93 -22.46
CA VAL A 160 6.94 3.56 -22.04
C VAL A 160 5.84 2.52 -21.77
N PHE A 161 5.79 1.46 -22.57
CA PHE A 161 4.83 0.37 -22.40
C PHE A 161 5.18 -0.50 -21.20
N VAL A 162 6.48 -0.76 -20.95
CA VAL A 162 6.94 -1.45 -19.73
C VAL A 162 6.54 -0.66 -18.49
N GLY A 163 6.77 0.66 -18.48
CA GLY A 163 6.36 1.54 -17.39
C GLY A 163 4.84 1.53 -17.18
N ALA A 164 4.05 1.59 -18.25
CA ALA A 164 2.59 1.51 -18.16
C ALA A 164 2.12 0.15 -17.61
N LEU A 165 2.76 -0.95 -18.01
CA LEU A 165 2.41 -2.28 -17.49
C LEU A 165 2.78 -2.41 -16.01
N VAL A 166 3.95 -1.92 -15.60
CA VAL A 166 4.37 -1.87 -14.19
C VAL A 166 3.41 -1.01 -13.35
N PHE A 167 2.93 0.12 -13.88
CA PHE A 167 1.89 0.93 -13.22
C PHE A 167 0.64 0.09 -12.93
N VAL A 168 0.15 -0.65 -13.93
CA VAL A 168 -1.04 -1.50 -13.79
C VAL A 168 -0.79 -2.62 -12.80
N ILE A 169 0.35 -3.33 -12.90
CA ILE A 169 0.69 -4.42 -11.96
C ILE A 169 0.71 -3.89 -10.54
N ALA A 170 1.44 -2.80 -10.26
CA ALA A 170 1.51 -2.15 -8.95
C ALA A 170 0.14 -1.75 -8.39
N ALA A 171 -0.77 -1.27 -9.24
CA ALA A 171 -2.14 -0.99 -8.82
C ALA A 171 -2.90 -2.26 -8.38
N LEU A 172 -2.74 -3.36 -9.12
CA LEU A 172 -3.32 -4.66 -8.78
C LEU A 172 -2.72 -5.21 -7.47
N GLU A 173 -1.40 -5.09 -7.29
CA GLU A 173 -0.74 -5.50 -6.05
C GLU A 173 -1.36 -4.78 -4.85
N GLU A 174 -1.52 -3.47 -4.95
CA GLU A 174 -2.05 -2.67 -3.85
C GLU A 174 -3.50 -3.04 -3.51
N ILE A 175 -4.32 -3.33 -4.52
CA ILE A 175 -5.68 -3.83 -4.30
C ILE A 175 -5.65 -5.17 -3.54
N VAL A 176 -4.78 -6.10 -3.92
CA VAL A 176 -4.68 -7.41 -3.25
C VAL A 176 -4.17 -7.26 -1.82
N TRP A 177 -3.04 -6.58 -1.62
CA TRP A 177 -2.41 -6.53 -0.30
C TRP A 177 -3.24 -5.70 0.70
N ARG A 178 -3.82 -4.58 0.29
CA ARG A 178 -4.59 -3.71 1.21
C ARG A 178 -6.08 -4.00 1.20
N GLY A 179 -6.61 -4.49 0.08
CA GLY A 179 -8.02 -4.84 -0.05
C GLY A 179 -8.35 -6.25 0.45
N LEU A 180 -7.41 -7.19 0.40
CA LEU A 180 -7.63 -8.56 0.86
C LEU A 180 -6.79 -8.92 2.08
N VAL A 181 -5.45 -8.89 1.98
CA VAL A 181 -4.58 -9.40 3.06
C VAL A 181 -4.71 -8.56 4.33
N LEU A 182 -4.53 -7.24 4.24
CA LEU A 182 -4.66 -6.34 5.38
C LEU A 182 -6.04 -6.45 6.05
N ARG A 183 -7.12 -6.36 5.28
CA ARG A 183 -8.49 -6.40 5.81
C ARG A 183 -8.85 -7.76 6.42
N ALA A 184 -8.36 -8.86 5.86
CA ALA A 184 -8.52 -10.17 6.46
C ALA A 184 -7.83 -10.25 7.83
N LEU A 185 -6.61 -9.69 7.95
CA LEU A 185 -5.85 -9.64 9.20
C LEU A 185 -6.47 -8.69 10.26
N GLU A 186 -7.16 -7.64 9.85
CA GLU A 186 -7.89 -6.73 10.76
C GLU A 186 -9.09 -7.39 11.46
N GLY A 187 -9.56 -8.55 10.96
CA GLY A 187 -10.62 -9.32 11.64
C GLY A 187 -10.15 -9.89 12.99
N PRO A 188 -9.08 -10.69 13.02
CA PRO A 188 -8.58 -11.32 14.25
C PRO A 188 -7.50 -10.54 15.01
N LEU A 189 -6.87 -9.52 14.41
CA LEU A 189 -5.79 -8.72 15.03
C LEU A 189 -6.25 -7.28 15.25
N ASP A 190 -5.55 -6.55 16.12
CA ASP A 190 -5.70 -5.10 16.15
C ASP A 190 -5.18 -4.48 14.85
N ARG A 191 -5.69 -3.29 14.52
CA ARG A 191 -5.37 -2.62 13.25
C ARG A 191 -3.88 -2.30 13.08
N GLY A 192 -3.15 -2.09 14.19
CA GLY A 192 -1.71 -1.82 14.14
C GLY A 192 -0.91 -3.08 13.79
N ALA A 193 -1.19 -4.19 14.47
CA ALA A 193 -0.58 -5.47 14.19
C ALA A 193 -0.93 -5.98 12.78
N ALA A 194 -2.18 -5.87 12.34
CA ALA A 194 -2.60 -6.25 10.99
C ALA A 194 -1.82 -5.46 9.91
N TRP A 195 -1.65 -4.15 10.11
CA TRP A 195 -0.87 -3.29 9.23
C TRP A 195 0.59 -3.72 9.14
N LEU A 196 1.27 -3.85 10.28
CA LEU A 196 2.69 -4.22 10.30
C LEU A 196 2.92 -5.64 9.76
N LEU A 197 2.07 -6.59 10.12
CA LEU A 197 2.15 -7.96 9.63
C LEU A 197 1.90 -8.04 8.12
N SER A 198 0.89 -7.32 7.60
CA SER A 198 0.66 -7.24 6.15
C SER A 198 1.87 -6.66 5.43
N SER A 199 2.53 -5.65 5.99
CA SER A 199 3.75 -5.09 5.41
C SER A 199 4.93 -6.06 5.44
N ALA A 200 5.11 -6.81 6.53
CA ALA A 200 6.13 -7.85 6.63
C ALA A 200 5.89 -8.99 5.64
N LEU A 201 4.65 -9.43 5.47
CA LEU A 201 4.29 -10.47 4.51
C LEU A 201 4.49 -10.02 3.05
N PHE A 202 4.20 -8.75 2.73
CA PHE A 202 4.53 -8.18 1.42
C PHE A 202 6.03 -8.29 1.13
N ALA A 203 6.87 -7.88 2.09
CA ALA A 203 8.32 -7.98 1.96
C ALA A 203 8.80 -9.44 1.87
N ALA A 204 8.20 -10.34 2.66
CA ALA A 204 8.52 -11.76 2.64
C ALA A 204 8.19 -12.40 1.28
N ALA A 205 7.11 -11.97 0.61
CA ALA A 205 6.81 -12.43 -0.75
C ALA A 205 7.92 -12.07 -1.75
N HIS A 206 8.68 -11.00 -1.49
CA HIS A 206 9.80 -10.56 -2.32
C HIS A 206 11.15 -11.17 -1.92
N ALA A 207 11.21 -11.98 -0.85
CA ALA A 207 12.45 -12.59 -0.36
C ALA A 207 13.26 -13.37 -1.43
N PRO A 208 12.67 -14.04 -2.43
CA PRO A 208 13.45 -14.71 -3.48
C PRO A 208 14.40 -13.76 -4.24
N THR A 209 14.02 -12.48 -4.38
CA THR A 209 14.85 -11.47 -5.07
C THR A 209 16.20 -11.22 -4.40
N LEU A 210 16.33 -11.51 -3.10
CA LEU A 210 17.59 -11.41 -2.36
C LEU A 210 18.70 -12.22 -3.04
N PHE A 211 18.35 -13.41 -3.51
CA PHE A 211 19.30 -14.35 -4.07
C PHE A 211 19.32 -14.29 -5.59
N LEU A 212 18.14 -14.20 -6.22
CA LEU A 212 18.03 -14.15 -7.69
C LEU A 212 18.67 -12.89 -8.29
N LEU A 213 18.68 -11.78 -7.55
CA LEU A 213 19.33 -10.54 -7.94
C LEU A 213 20.66 -10.28 -7.23
N GLY A 214 21.19 -11.30 -6.54
CA GLY A 214 22.49 -11.25 -5.91
C GLY A 214 23.60 -11.05 -6.93
N ASP A 215 24.74 -10.55 -6.45
CA ASP A 215 25.94 -10.37 -7.24
C ASP A 215 27.11 -11.15 -6.61
N PRO A 216 28.02 -11.76 -7.41
CA PRO A 216 29.15 -12.50 -6.86
C PRO A 216 30.07 -11.67 -5.96
N VAL A 217 30.18 -10.36 -6.21
CA VAL A 217 31.05 -9.46 -5.44
C VAL A 217 30.26 -8.77 -4.33
N ALA A 218 29.04 -8.28 -4.63
CA ALA A 218 28.25 -7.53 -3.66
C ALA A 218 27.41 -8.41 -2.70
N GLY A 219 27.27 -9.70 -3.00
CA GLY A 219 26.45 -10.65 -2.23
C GLY A 219 24.95 -10.52 -2.52
N PRO A 220 24.08 -11.03 -1.61
CA PRO A 220 22.63 -10.93 -1.73
C PRO A 220 22.15 -9.48 -1.89
N ASN A 221 21.07 -9.28 -2.64
CA ASN A 221 20.55 -7.95 -2.98
C ASN A 221 19.30 -7.61 -2.12
N PRO A 222 19.46 -6.82 -1.03
CA PRO A 222 18.36 -6.54 -0.11
C PRO A 222 17.35 -5.50 -0.63
N LEU A 223 17.63 -4.86 -1.76
CA LEU A 223 16.97 -3.59 -2.12
C LEU A 223 15.46 -3.74 -2.30
N LEU A 224 14.97 -4.74 -3.05
CA LEU A 224 13.53 -4.91 -3.25
C LEU A 224 12.79 -5.32 -1.98
N VAL A 225 13.41 -6.15 -1.14
CA VAL A 225 12.79 -6.56 0.13
C VAL A 225 12.70 -5.38 1.09
N ALA A 226 13.80 -4.61 1.23
CA ALA A 226 13.85 -3.44 2.10
C ALA A 226 12.93 -2.32 1.60
N ALA A 227 12.97 -2.00 0.29
CA ALA A 227 12.09 -1.02 -0.32
C ALA A 227 10.63 -1.47 -0.24
N GLY A 228 10.35 -2.74 -0.53
CA GLY A 228 9.03 -3.35 -0.40
C GLY A 228 8.48 -3.22 1.00
N PHE A 229 9.26 -3.53 2.04
CA PHE A 229 8.84 -3.33 3.43
C PHE A 229 8.57 -1.86 3.77
N GLY A 230 9.52 -0.97 3.48
CA GLY A 230 9.41 0.46 3.81
C GLY A 230 8.25 1.15 3.10
N CYS A 231 8.11 0.94 1.79
CA CYS A 231 6.98 1.47 1.02
C CYS A 231 5.66 0.86 1.50
N SER A 232 5.67 -0.43 1.83
CA SER A 232 4.47 -1.12 2.27
C SER A 232 3.93 -0.59 3.61
N ILE A 233 4.81 -0.22 4.53
CA ILE A 233 4.46 0.49 5.77
C ILE A 233 3.76 1.80 5.42
N VAL A 234 4.32 2.61 4.52
CA VAL A 234 3.77 3.93 4.15
C VAL A 234 2.39 3.79 3.49
N TRP A 235 2.24 2.93 2.48
CA TRP A 235 0.95 2.75 1.81
C TRP A 235 -0.09 2.13 2.73
N GLY A 236 0.30 1.16 3.57
CA GLY A 236 -0.57 0.61 4.61
C GLY A 236 -1.03 1.69 5.61
N ARG A 237 -0.16 2.64 5.96
CA ARG A 237 -0.51 3.78 6.81
C ARG A 237 -1.52 4.71 6.15
N VAL A 238 -1.39 4.95 4.84
CA VAL A 238 -2.36 5.74 4.06
C VAL A 238 -3.73 5.08 4.12
N VAL A 239 -3.82 3.76 3.89
CA VAL A 239 -5.10 3.03 3.97
C VAL A 239 -5.65 3.05 5.39
N HIS A 240 -4.81 2.78 6.40
CA HIS A 240 -5.23 2.80 7.81
C HIS A 240 -5.78 4.17 8.25
N ARG A 241 -5.20 5.27 7.76
CA ARG A 241 -5.66 6.63 8.09
C ARG A 241 -6.91 7.05 7.33
N THR A 242 -7.07 6.59 6.10
CA THR A 242 -8.14 7.08 5.21
C THR A 242 -9.31 6.12 5.08
N GLY A 243 -9.14 4.85 5.45
CA GLY A 243 -10.08 3.75 5.22
C GLY A 243 -10.24 3.35 3.75
N ARG A 244 -9.45 3.94 2.83
CA ARG A 244 -9.68 3.90 1.38
C ARG A 244 -8.43 3.42 0.64
N LEU A 245 -8.64 2.67 -0.44
CA LEU A 245 -7.56 2.08 -1.26
C LEU A 245 -7.05 3.04 -2.32
N ALA A 246 -7.94 3.84 -2.93
CA ALA A 246 -7.61 4.71 -4.05
C ALA A 246 -6.31 5.54 -3.90
N PRO A 247 -6.06 6.28 -2.79
CA PRO A 247 -4.84 7.05 -2.65
C PRO A 247 -3.57 6.17 -2.56
N ALA A 248 -3.66 5.00 -1.94
CA ALA A 248 -2.53 4.08 -1.83
C ALA A 248 -2.26 3.36 -3.16
N VAL A 249 -3.32 2.93 -3.87
CA VAL A 249 -3.25 2.32 -5.21
C VAL A 249 -2.54 3.26 -6.17
N PHE A 250 -2.97 4.52 -6.20
CA PHE A 250 -2.33 5.53 -7.05
C PHE A 250 -0.89 5.82 -6.62
N ALA A 251 -0.62 5.93 -5.31
CA ALA A 251 0.74 6.16 -4.82
C ALA A 251 1.71 5.05 -5.23
N HIS A 252 1.32 3.79 -5.06
CA HIS A 252 2.15 2.65 -5.43
C HIS A 252 2.35 2.62 -6.95
N ALA A 253 1.27 2.66 -7.72
CA ALA A 253 1.34 2.61 -9.18
C ALA A 253 2.20 3.71 -9.77
N PHE A 254 2.02 4.95 -9.30
CA PHE A 254 2.77 6.11 -9.77
C PHE A 254 4.24 6.06 -9.34
N PHE A 255 4.54 5.60 -8.12
CA PHE A 255 5.91 5.40 -7.65
C PHE A 255 6.64 4.34 -8.52
N SER A 256 6.03 3.18 -8.73
CA SER A 256 6.64 2.10 -9.51
C SER A 256 6.87 2.52 -10.96
N TRP A 257 5.88 3.19 -11.58
CA TRP A 257 6.06 3.81 -12.90
C TRP A 257 7.22 4.80 -12.93
N ALA A 258 7.32 5.69 -11.93
CA ALA A 258 8.38 6.68 -11.88
C ALA A 258 9.77 6.04 -11.78
N ILE A 259 9.93 4.96 -11.00
CA ILE A 259 11.19 4.20 -10.90
C ILE A 259 11.59 3.61 -12.26
N VAL A 260 10.61 3.11 -13.04
CA VAL A 260 10.85 2.54 -14.37
C VAL A 260 11.12 3.62 -15.41
N SER A 261 10.36 4.72 -15.43
CA SER A 261 10.46 5.76 -16.46
C SER A 261 11.56 6.78 -16.21
N PHE A 262 11.89 7.04 -14.95
CA PHE A 262 12.95 7.94 -14.52
C PHE A 262 13.96 7.14 -13.69
N PRO A 263 14.83 6.37 -14.35
CA PRO A 263 15.73 5.49 -13.63
C PRO A 263 16.68 6.34 -12.80
N ILE A 264 16.79 5.97 -11.52
CA ILE A 264 17.67 6.66 -10.58
C ILE A 264 19.14 6.32 -10.91
N TRP A 265 19.37 5.20 -11.58
CA TRP A 265 20.67 4.86 -12.15
C TRP A 265 20.71 5.18 -13.65
N ARG A 266 21.79 5.83 -14.09
CA ARG A 266 22.13 6.02 -15.50
C ARG A 266 23.58 5.57 -15.70
N PRO A 267 23.87 4.82 -16.79
CA PRO A 267 25.23 4.48 -17.16
C PRO A 267 26.10 5.74 -17.36
#